data_AF-A0A935UBC0-F1
#
_entry.id   AF-A0A935UBC0-F1
#
_cell.length_a   1.000
_cell.length_b   1.000
_cell.length_c   1.000
_cell.angle_alpha   90.00
_cell.angle_beta   90.00
_cell.angle_gamma   90.00
#
_symmetry.space_group_name_H-M   'P 1'
#
loop_
_entity.id
_entity.type
_entity.pdbx_description
1 polymer ?
#
loop_
_entity_poly.entity_id
_entity_poly.type
_entity_poly.pdbx_seq_one_letter_code
_entity_poly.pdbx_strand_id
1 'polypeptide(L)'
;MIDLYYWTTPNGHKITLFLEEAKIPYRLHAVNISKGDQFKPEFLAISPNNRIPAIVDNDPADGGKPISVFESGAILLYLAGKTGKFLPKTLRGQVEVLEWLMWQMGGLGPMNGQNHHFALYAPEKIPYAIDRYVKESGRLYGVLNKRLAGRDFILGKQYTIADMACYPWINPERQGQDFKDFPHLARWHAAIRARPATKRAYDRVKEINPVPRTVISDEERKLLFSQDKSVVR
;
A
#
# COMPACT_ATOMS: atom_id res chain seq x y z
N MET A 1 19.66 -6.49 -7.65
CA MET A 1 19.37 -5.64 -6.45
C MET A 1 18.16 -4.75 -6.77
N ILE A 2 17.20 -4.60 -5.85
CA ILE A 2 16.01 -3.77 -6.05
C ILE A 2 16.25 -2.34 -5.57
N ASP A 3 16.05 -1.35 -6.42
CA ASP A 3 15.90 0.05 -6.01
C ASP A 3 14.41 0.34 -5.81
N LEU A 4 14.01 0.74 -4.58
CA LEU A 4 12.63 1.03 -4.23
C LEU A 4 12.46 2.53 -3.97
N TYR A 5 11.69 3.19 -4.84
CA TYR A 5 11.28 4.59 -4.71
C TYR A 5 10.06 4.66 -3.79
N TYR A 6 10.26 5.28 -2.62
CA TYR A 6 9.41 5.06 -1.46
C TYR A 6 9.10 6.35 -0.70
N TRP A 7 7.90 6.35 -0.12
CA TRP A 7 7.50 7.26 0.94
C TRP A 7 6.69 6.50 1.99
N THR A 8 6.62 7.04 3.21
CA THR A 8 6.03 6.39 4.40
C THR A 8 4.50 6.40 4.37
N THR A 9 3.92 5.75 3.37
CA THR A 9 2.49 5.64 3.11
C THR A 9 2.06 4.17 3.08
N PRO A 10 0.75 3.87 3.21
CA PRO A 10 0.24 2.51 3.06
C PRO A 10 0.72 1.81 1.77
N ASN A 11 0.69 2.49 0.62
CA ASN A 11 1.11 1.90 -0.65
C ASN A 11 2.61 1.59 -0.69
N GLY A 12 3.45 2.46 -0.13
CA GLY A 12 4.89 2.20 -0.01
C GLY A 12 5.17 0.98 0.88
N HIS A 13 4.45 0.87 2.00
CA HIS A 13 4.64 -0.21 2.96
C HIS A 13 4.38 -1.60 2.39
N LYS A 14 3.44 -1.75 1.43
CA LYS A 14 3.19 -3.02 0.74
C LYS A 14 4.47 -3.64 0.20
N ILE A 15 5.36 -2.82 -0.37
CA ILE A 15 6.57 -3.30 -1.04
C ILE A 15 7.66 -3.60 -0.02
N THR A 16 7.84 -2.74 0.99
CA THR A 16 8.77 -3.03 2.09
C THR A 16 8.40 -4.31 2.84
N LEU A 17 7.10 -4.58 3.04
CA LEU A 17 6.63 -5.83 3.63
C LEU A 17 7.06 -7.03 2.81
N PHE A 18 6.86 -6.98 1.48
CA PHE A 18 7.30 -8.05 0.60
C PHE A 18 8.81 -8.27 0.68
N LEU A 19 9.60 -7.19 0.52
CA LEU A 19 11.06 -7.28 0.45
C LEU A 19 11.65 -7.82 1.77
N GLU A 20 11.14 -7.38 2.92
CA GLU A 20 11.57 -7.83 4.24
C GLU A 20 11.16 -9.29 4.54
N GLU A 21 10.00 -9.73 4.06
CA GLU A 21 9.53 -11.12 4.17
C GLU A 21 10.32 -12.06 3.25
N ALA A 22 10.55 -11.62 2.01
CA ALA A 22 11.30 -12.37 1.01
C ALA A 22 12.81 -12.39 1.30
N LYS A 23 13.29 -11.52 2.21
CA LYS A 23 14.70 -11.23 2.49
C LYS A 23 15.48 -10.83 1.24
N ILE A 24 14.87 -9.99 0.40
CA ILE A 24 15.49 -9.48 -0.83
C ILE A 24 16.28 -8.23 -0.46
N PRO A 25 17.57 -8.13 -0.82
CA PRO A 25 18.32 -6.88 -0.66
C PRO A 25 17.74 -5.75 -1.52
N TYR A 26 17.50 -4.60 -0.91
CA TYR A 26 16.97 -3.42 -1.59
C TYR A 26 17.60 -2.13 -1.06
N ARG A 27 17.57 -1.10 -1.91
CA ARG A 27 17.93 0.28 -1.57
C ARG A 27 16.68 1.13 -1.58
N LEU A 28 16.50 1.97 -0.57
CA LEU A 28 15.42 2.94 -0.52
C LEU A 28 15.86 4.26 -1.16
N HIS A 29 15.03 4.77 -2.06
CA HIS A 29 15.12 6.11 -2.62
C HIS A 29 13.92 6.92 -2.14
N ALA A 30 14.17 7.92 -1.29
CA ALA A 30 13.08 8.74 -0.76
C ALA A 30 12.48 9.62 -1.86
N VAL A 31 11.16 9.54 -2.04
CA VAL A 31 10.39 10.45 -2.90
C VAL A 31 9.43 11.22 -2.00
N ASN A 32 9.84 12.40 -1.54
CA ASN A 32 9.03 13.19 -0.63
C ASN A 32 7.85 13.82 -1.37
N ILE A 33 6.71 13.14 -1.32
CA ILE A 33 5.50 13.55 -2.04
C ILE A 33 4.91 14.88 -1.55
N SER A 34 5.21 15.27 -0.31
CA SER A 34 4.86 16.57 0.25
C SER A 34 5.70 17.71 -0.33
N LYS A 35 6.88 17.41 -0.91
CA LYS A 35 7.75 18.37 -1.58
C LYS A 35 7.65 18.33 -3.11
N GLY A 36 6.80 17.46 -3.67
CA GLY A 36 6.63 17.36 -5.12
C GLY A 36 7.72 16.56 -5.83
N ASP A 37 8.53 15.76 -5.11
CA ASP A 37 9.59 14.94 -5.72
C ASP A 37 9.06 13.97 -6.79
N GLN A 38 7.80 13.57 -6.69
CA GLN A 38 7.11 12.71 -7.66
C GLN A 38 6.90 13.35 -9.05
N PHE A 39 7.15 14.65 -9.19
CA PHE A 39 7.05 15.37 -10.46
C PHE A 39 8.41 15.58 -11.14
N LYS A 40 9.50 15.16 -10.51
CA LYS A 40 10.84 15.30 -11.08
C LYS A 40 11.01 14.38 -12.29
N PRO A 41 11.66 14.86 -13.38
CA PRO A 41 11.81 14.07 -14.62
C PRO A 41 12.39 12.68 -14.41
N GLU A 42 13.37 12.55 -13.51
CA GLU A 42 14.02 11.28 -13.19
C GLU A 42 13.07 10.25 -12.54
N PHE A 43 12.09 10.70 -11.75
CA PHE A 43 11.08 9.80 -11.18
C PHE A 43 9.98 9.49 -12.19
N LEU A 44 9.57 10.46 -12.99
CA LEU A 44 8.56 10.26 -14.04
C LEU A 44 9.00 9.28 -15.12
N ALA A 45 10.31 9.20 -15.41
CA ALA A 45 10.88 8.17 -16.28
C ALA A 45 10.66 6.73 -15.76
N ILE A 46 10.40 6.57 -14.47
CA ILE A 46 10.17 5.27 -13.81
C ILE A 46 8.67 5.04 -13.57
N SER A 47 7.97 6.07 -13.10
CA SER A 47 6.53 6.05 -12.81
C SER A 47 5.85 7.27 -13.45
N PRO A 48 5.35 7.15 -14.70
CA PRO A 48 4.71 8.26 -15.40
C PRO A 48 3.42 8.73 -14.70
N ASN A 49 2.81 7.87 -13.86
CA ASN A 49 1.65 8.21 -13.04
C ASN A 49 1.99 9.12 -11.84
N ASN A 50 3.24 9.61 -11.68
CA ASN A 50 3.66 10.48 -10.58
C ASN A 50 3.31 9.97 -9.16
N ARG A 51 3.20 8.65 -8.97
CA ARG A 51 2.81 8.04 -7.69
C ARG A 51 3.86 7.04 -7.22
N ILE A 52 4.13 7.04 -5.92
CA ILE A 52 4.85 5.95 -5.26
C ILE A 52 3.89 4.81 -4.89
N PRO A 53 4.39 3.59 -4.69
CA PRO A 53 5.76 3.12 -4.91
C PRO A 53 6.07 2.87 -6.39
N ALA A 54 7.37 2.91 -6.70
CA ALA A 54 7.93 2.37 -7.93
C ALA A 54 9.24 1.62 -7.61
N ILE A 55 9.61 0.65 -8.43
CA ILE A 55 10.90 -0.05 -8.32
C ILE A 55 11.68 0.00 -9.62
N VAL A 56 12.99 -0.14 -9.52
CA VAL A 56 13.86 -0.60 -10.60
C VAL A 56 14.54 -1.89 -10.14
N ASP A 57 14.35 -2.95 -10.92
CA ASP A 57 15.08 -4.20 -10.73
C ASP A 57 16.28 -4.23 -11.65
N ASN A 58 17.47 -4.07 -11.08
CA ASN A 58 18.73 -4.05 -11.83
C ASN A 58 19.27 -5.44 -12.19
N ASP A 59 18.58 -6.50 -11.75
CA ASP A 59 19.02 -7.89 -11.94
C ASP A 59 17.80 -8.78 -12.19
N PRO A 60 17.05 -8.56 -13.29
CA PRO A 60 15.85 -9.32 -13.57
C PRO A 60 16.17 -10.80 -13.82
N ALA A 61 15.25 -11.69 -13.43
CA ALA A 61 15.49 -13.13 -13.47
C ALA A 61 15.65 -13.72 -14.88
N ASP A 62 15.28 -12.97 -15.91
CA ASP A 62 15.43 -13.34 -17.33
C ASP A 62 16.81 -12.95 -17.90
N GLY A 63 17.69 -12.32 -17.11
CA GLY A 63 19.00 -11.83 -17.56
C GLY A 63 18.93 -10.61 -18.48
N GLY A 64 17.75 -10.00 -18.62
CA GLY A 64 17.53 -8.81 -19.43
C GLY A 64 18.13 -7.53 -18.84
N LYS A 65 17.86 -6.41 -19.51
CA LYS A 65 18.20 -5.07 -19.01
C LYS A 65 17.37 -4.73 -17.76
N PRO A 66 17.80 -3.79 -16.91
CA PRO A 66 17.01 -3.33 -15.78
C PRO A 66 15.57 -2.97 -16.17
N ILE A 67 14.61 -3.34 -15.32
CA ILE A 67 13.18 -3.12 -15.54
C ILE A 67 12.60 -2.21 -14.45
N SER A 68 11.86 -1.17 -14.86
CA SER A 68 11.07 -0.34 -13.97
C SER A 68 9.64 -0.88 -13.85
N VAL A 69 9.09 -0.86 -12.64
CA VAL A 69 7.70 -1.27 -12.37
C VAL A 69 7.07 -0.26 -11.40
N PHE A 70 5.95 0.34 -11.81
CA PHE A 70 5.09 1.16 -10.95
C PHE A 70 3.75 0.44 -10.70
N GLU A 71 2.88 1.03 -9.87
CA GLU A 71 1.69 0.40 -9.29
C GLU A 71 1.98 -0.70 -8.27
N SER A 72 1.60 -0.47 -7.02
CA SER A 72 1.93 -1.38 -5.92
C SER A 72 1.42 -2.82 -6.11
N GLY A 73 0.29 -3.01 -6.78
CA GLY A 73 -0.21 -4.36 -7.11
C GLY A 73 0.63 -5.07 -8.17
N ALA A 74 1.06 -4.35 -9.21
CA ALA A 74 1.93 -4.89 -10.25
C ALA A 74 3.32 -5.22 -9.69
N ILE A 75 3.88 -4.36 -8.84
CA ILE A 75 5.15 -4.61 -8.15
C ILE A 75 5.08 -5.88 -7.29
N LEU A 76 4.00 -6.05 -6.51
CA LEU A 76 3.82 -7.27 -5.70
C LEU A 76 3.74 -8.53 -6.56
N LEU A 77 3.03 -8.48 -7.70
CA LEU A 77 2.95 -9.59 -8.65
C LEU A 77 4.30 -9.89 -9.29
N TYR A 78 5.03 -8.84 -9.71
CA TYR A 78 6.36 -8.96 -10.27
C TYR A 78 7.34 -9.64 -9.29
N LEU A 79 7.40 -9.14 -8.05
CA LEU A 79 8.29 -9.70 -7.03
C LEU A 79 7.89 -11.13 -6.63
N ALA A 80 6.59 -11.42 -6.54
CA ALA A 80 6.10 -12.78 -6.31
C ALA A 80 6.49 -13.73 -7.46
N GLY A 81 6.33 -13.30 -8.71
CA GLY A 81 6.73 -14.05 -9.90
C GLY A 81 8.23 -14.29 -9.95
N LYS A 82 9.04 -13.24 -9.74
CA LYS A 82 10.51 -13.32 -9.70
C LYS A 82 11.02 -14.30 -8.66
N THR A 83 10.38 -14.35 -7.49
CA THR A 83 10.90 -15.10 -6.33
C THR A 83 10.22 -16.44 -6.10
N GLY A 84 9.06 -16.67 -6.73
CA GLY A 84 8.19 -17.81 -6.44
C GLY A 84 7.59 -17.81 -5.03
N LYS A 85 7.57 -16.66 -4.34
CA LYS A 85 7.09 -16.51 -2.95
C LYS A 85 5.75 -15.77 -2.88
N PHE A 86 4.97 -16.07 -1.84
CA PHE A 86 3.73 -15.34 -1.46
C PHE A 86 2.60 -15.33 -2.51
N LEU A 87 2.69 -16.21 -3.51
CA LEU A 87 1.68 -16.47 -4.54
C LEU A 87 1.62 -17.99 -4.76
N PRO A 88 0.44 -18.64 -4.68
CA PRO A 88 0.32 -20.06 -4.99
C PRO A 88 0.75 -20.40 -6.42
N LYS A 89 1.15 -21.66 -6.65
CA LYS A 89 1.52 -22.14 -8.00
C LYS A 89 0.35 -22.63 -8.83
N THR A 90 -0.77 -22.99 -8.19
CA THR A 90 -1.95 -23.49 -8.89
C THR A 90 -2.78 -22.31 -9.40
N LEU A 91 -3.37 -22.47 -10.58
CA LEU A 91 -4.24 -21.44 -11.17
C LEU A 91 -5.36 -21.02 -10.21
N ARG A 92 -6.00 -21.97 -9.52
CA ARG A 92 -7.07 -21.68 -8.55
C ARG A 92 -6.56 -20.80 -7.40
N GLY A 93 -5.41 -21.12 -6.82
CA GLY A 93 -4.84 -20.31 -5.74
C GLY A 93 -4.37 -18.94 -6.21
N GLN A 94 -3.85 -18.83 -7.43
CA GLN A 94 -3.48 -17.55 -8.04
C GLN A 94 -4.70 -16.66 -8.27
N VAL A 95 -5.79 -17.22 -8.81
CA VAL A 95 -7.05 -16.49 -9.00
C VAL A 95 -7.57 -15.96 -7.66
N GLU A 96 -7.57 -16.77 -6.60
CA GLU A 96 -7.97 -16.28 -5.27
C GLU A 96 -7.08 -15.13 -4.79
N VAL A 97 -5.74 -15.18 -4.96
CA VAL A 97 -4.88 -14.03 -4.61
C VAL A 97 -5.26 -12.80 -5.42
N LEU A 98 -5.44 -12.97 -6.73
CA LEU A 98 -5.71 -11.88 -7.66
C LEU A 98 -7.06 -11.21 -7.37
N GLU A 99 -8.11 -11.96 -7.04
CA GLU A 99 -9.40 -11.39 -6.63
C GLU A 99 -9.24 -10.42 -5.45
N TRP A 100 -8.51 -10.83 -4.41
CA TRP A 100 -8.31 -10.00 -3.22
C TRP A 100 -7.30 -8.87 -3.44
N LEU A 101 -6.27 -9.08 -4.27
CA LEU A 101 -5.35 -8.02 -4.66
C LEU A 101 -6.08 -6.94 -5.48
N MET A 102 -6.90 -7.32 -6.44
CA MET A 102 -7.70 -6.38 -7.24
C MET A 102 -8.79 -5.72 -6.41
N TRP A 103 -9.44 -6.45 -5.49
CA TRP A 103 -10.35 -5.87 -4.50
C TRP A 103 -9.66 -4.80 -3.64
N GLN A 104 -8.40 -5.02 -3.24
CA GLN A 104 -7.62 -4.02 -2.51
C GLN A 104 -7.32 -2.80 -3.39
N MET A 105 -6.85 -3.03 -4.62
CA MET A 105 -6.43 -1.95 -5.53
C MET A 105 -7.60 -1.12 -6.07
N GLY A 106 -8.78 -1.71 -6.25
CA GLY A 106 -10.00 -1.03 -6.74
C GLY A 106 -11.00 -0.62 -5.65
N GLY A 107 -10.88 -1.18 -4.44
CA GLY A 107 -11.82 -0.96 -3.33
C GLY A 107 -11.14 -0.41 -2.08
N LEU A 108 -10.52 -1.28 -1.28
CA LEU A 108 -10.00 -0.94 0.05
C LEU A 108 -9.06 0.28 0.04
N GLY A 109 -8.08 0.30 -0.85
CA GLY A 109 -7.10 1.40 -0.94
C GLY A 109 -7.76 2.71 -1.39
N PRO A 110 -8.37 2.77 -2.59
CA PRO A 110 -8.98 3.98 -3.10
C PRO A 110 -10.05 4.58 -2.16
N MET A 111 -10.95 3.76 -1.61
CA MET A 111 -12.04 4.25 -0.75
C MET A 111 -11.51 4.79 0.58
N ASN A 112 -10.53 4.12 1.20
CA ASN A 112 -9.88 4.65 2.40
C ASN A 112 -9.04 5.90 2.09
N GLY A 113 -8.50 6.03 0.88
CA GLY A 113 -7.87 7.27 0.41
C GLY A 113 -8.86 8.44 0.38
N GLN A 114 -10.08 8.21 -0.13
CA GLN A 114 -11.15 9.22 -0.10
C GLN A 114 -11.60 9.53 1.32
N ASN A 115 -11.75 8.52 2.18
CA ASN A 115 -12.04 8.70 3.61
C ASN A 115 -10.99 9.63 4.25
N HIS A 116 -9.70 9.31 4.14
CA HIS A 116 -8.63 10.15 4.66
C HIS A 116 -8.70 11.57 4.09
N HIS A 117 -8.97 11.73 2.80
CA HIS A 117 -9.08 13.06 2.18
C HIS A 117 -10.20 13.88 2.81
N PHE A 118 -11.45 13.43 2.75
CA PHE A 118 -12.59 14.20 3.23
C PHE A 118 -12.62 14.35 4.77
N ALA A 119 -12.21 13.32 5.50
CA ALA A 119 -12.22 13.35 6.97
C ALA A 119 -11.07 14.19 7.54
N LEU A 120 -9.87 14.14 6.95
CA LEU A 120 -8.65 14.67 7.58
C LEU A 120 -8.01 15.84 6.82
N TYR A 121 -8.04 15.85 5.49
CA TYR A 121 -7.21 16.75 4.69
C TYR A 121 -7.97 17.85 3.94
N ALA A 122 -9.23 17.59 3.58
CA ALA A 122 -10.07 18.55 2.86
C ALA A 122 -10.21 19.85 3.68
N PRO A 123 -10.01 21.02 3.05
CA PRO A 123 -10.07 22.30 3.74
C PRO A 123 -11.47 22.60 4.27
N GLU A 124 -12.49 22.19 3.52
CA GLU A 124 -13.89 22.27 3.94
C GLU A 124 -14.40 20.89 4.36
N LYS A 125 -15.15 20.85 5.47
CA LYS A 125 -15.83 19.63 5.91
C LYS A 125 -17.15 19.49 5.16
N ILE A 126 -17.28 18.39 4.42
CA ILE A 126 -18.48 18.04 3.65
C ILE A 126 -19.12 16.82 4.33
N PRO A 127 -20.13 17.00 5.21
CA PRO A 127 -20.68 15.91 6.02
C PRO A 127 -21.12 14.70 5.21
N TYR A 128 -21.78 14.93 4.06
CA TYR A 128 -22.20 13.85 3.17
C TYR A 128 -21.03 13.02 2.62
N ALA A 129 -19.95 13.67 2.19
CA ALA A 129 -18.78 12.97 1.66
C ALA A 129 -18.06 12.18 2.77
N ILE A 130 -17.91 12.78 3.95
CA ILE A 130 -17.32 12.12 5.13
C ILE A 130 -18.15 10.88 5.49
N ASP A 131 -19.46 11.03 5.69
CA ASP A 131 -20.35 9.92 6.04
C ASP A 131 -20.32 8.80 4.99
N ARG A 132 -20.36 9.15 3.69
CA ARG A 132 -20.26 8.19 2.60
C ARG A 132 -19.00 7.33 2.67
N TYR A 133 -17.83 7.95 2.82
CA TYR A 133 -16.56 7.21 2.79
C TYR A 133 -16.24 6.53 4.12
N VAL A 134 -16.71 7.04 5.26
CA VAL A 134 -16.66 6.31 6.54
C VAL A 134 -17.52 5.05 6.48
N LYS A 135 -18.75 5.13 5.96
CA LYS A 135 -19.61 3.95 5.79
C LYS A 135 -19.03 2.93 4.81
N GLU A 136 -18.43 3.39 3.71
CA GLU A 136 -17.77 2.49 2.76
C GLU A 136 -16.53 1.82 3.35
N SER A 137 -15.71 2.53 4.14
CA SER A 137 -14.62 1.92 4.91
C SER A 137 -15.15 0.81 5.83
N GLY A 138 -16.22 1.07 6.58
CA GLY A 138 -16.87 0.06 7.44
C GLY A 138 -17.40 -1.15 6.66
N ARG A 139 -18.00 -0.94 5.48
CA ARG A 139 -18.45 -2.03 4.60
C ARG A 139 -17.27 -2.91 4.15
N LEU A 140 -16.17 -2.29 3.71
CA LEU A 140 -14.96 -3.00 3.26
C LEU A 140 -14.28 -3.76 4.41
N TYR A 141 -14.26 -3.18 5.61
CA TYR A 141 -13.84 -3.86 6.83
C TYR A 141 -14.73 -5.07 7.13
N GLY A 142 -16.06 -4.92 6.99
CA GLY A 142 -17.02 -6.00 7.14
C GLY A 142 -16.80 -7.15 6.15
N VAL A 143 -16.50 -6.84 4.87
CA VAL A 143 -16.16 -7.84 3.84
C VAL A 143 -14.91 -8.62 4.24
N LEU A 144 -13.83 -7.91 4.60
CA LEU A 144 -12.57 -8.55 4.98
C LEU A 144 -12.70 -9.35 6.29
N ASN A 145 -13.41 -8.81 7.28
CA ASN A 145 -13.69 -9.49 8.55
C ASN A 145 -14.44 -10.81 8.32
N LYS A 146 -15.48 -10.81 7.48
CA LYS A 146 -16.20 -12.05 7.11
C LYS A 146 -15.30 -13.04 6.40
N ARG A 147 -14.47 -12.58 5.46
CA ARG A 147 -13.51 -13.47 4.78
C ARG A 147 -12.54 -14.13 5.76
N LEU A 148 -12.10 -13.39 6.78
CA LEU A 148 -11.13 -13.85 7.79
C LEU A 148 -11.71 -14.76 8.87
N ALA A 149 -13.03 -14.97 8.91
CA ALA A 149 -13.66 -15.91 9.84
C ALA A 149 -13.11 -17.33 9.62
N GLY A 150 -12.49 -17.90 10.66
CA GLY A 150 -11.87 -19.23 10.61
C GLY A 150 -10.60 -19.34 9.75
N ARG A 151 -10.00 -18.23 9.30
CA ARG A 151 -8.78 -18.21 8.47
C ARG A 151 -7.65 -17.45 9.14
N ASP A 152 -6.41 -17.90 9.04
CA ASP A 152 -5.26 -17.16 9.61
C ASP A 152 -4.93 -15.91 8.79
N PHE A 153 -5.11 -16.01 7.48
CA PHE A 153 -4.86 -15.01 6.44
C PHE A 153 -5.98 -15.02 5.41
N ILE A 154 -5.97 -14.07 4.46
CA ILE A 154 -7.07 -13.91 3.48
C ILE A 154 -7.32 -15.21 2.68
N LEU A 155 -6.27 -15.99 2.41
CA LEU A 155 -6.33 -17.26 1.68
C LEU A 155 -6.24 -18.51 2.59
N GLY A 156 -6.72 -18.42 3.83
CA GLY A 156 -6.70 -19.55 4.76
C GLY A 156 -5.45 -19.52 5.62
N LYS A 157 -4.56 -20.51 5.50
CA LYS A 157 -3.35 -20.60 6.33
C LYS A 157 -2.13 -19.87 5.73
N GLN A 158 -2.19 -19.47 4.46
CA GLN A 158 -1.06 -18.92 3.73
C GLN A 158 -1.08 -17.38 3.76
N TYR A 159 0.04 -16.80 4.19
CA TYR A 159 0.29 -15.36 4.06
C TYR A 159 0.73 -15.05 2.62
N THR A 160 0.03 -14.12 1.97
CA THR A 160 0.21 -13.83 0.54
C THR A 160 0.36 -12.34 0.26
N ILE A 161 0.64 -12.00 -0.99
CA ILE A 161 0.65 -10.61 -1.43
C ILE A 161 -0.72 -9.91 -1.25
N ALA A 162 -1.83 -10.63 -1.22
CA ALA A 162 -3.15 -10.05 -0.91
C ALA A 162 -3.18 -9.47 0.52
N ASP A 163 -2.58 -10.19 1.48
CA ASP A 163 -2.49 -9.72 2.87
C ASP A 163 -1.55 -8.52 2.99
N MET A 164 -0.38 -8.58 2.33
CA MET A 164 0.58 -7.46 2.28
C MET A 164 -0.01 -6.20 1.65
N ALA A 165 -0.89 -6.37 0.66
CA ALA A 165 -1.59 -5.28 0.00
C ALA A 165 -2.63 -4.63 0.91
N CYS A 166 -3.39 -5.44 1.67
CA CYS A 166 -4.48 -4.94 2.51
C CYS A 166 -4.00 -4.36 3.83
N TYR A 167 -3.02 -5.00 4.49
CA TYR A 167 -2.64 -4.69 5.87
C TYR A 167 -2.28 -3.21 6.09
N PRO A 168 -1.45 -2.55 5.26
CA PRO A 168 -1.08 -1.16 5.48
C PRO A 168 -2.24 -0.16 5.41
N TRP A 169 -3.37 -0.56 4.80
CA TRP A 169 -4.55 0.28 4.63
C TRP A 169 -5.55 0.19 5.79
N ILE A 170 -5.35 -0.74 6.73
CA ILE A 170 -6.20 -0.88 7.91
C ILE A 170 -5.72 0.09 9.00
N ASN A 171 -6.50 1.15 9.22
CA ASN A 171 -6.27 2.14 10.27
C ASN A 171 -7.63 2.61 10.83
N PRO A 172 -8.22 1.86 11.77
CA PRO A 172 -9.59 2.10 12.23
C PRO A 172 -9.79 3.52 12.78
N GLU A 173 -8.87 4.00 13.61
CA GLU A 173 -8.92 5.33 14.23
C GLU A 173 -9.04 6.44 13.18
N ARG A 174 -8.20 6.39 12.14
CA ARG A 174 -8.21 7.41 11.06
C ARG A 174 -9.36 7.26 10.08
N GLN A 175 -10.10 6.16 10.14
CA GLN A 175 -11.14 5.80 9.18
C GLN A 175 -12.54 5.76 9.83
N GLY A 176 -12.66 6.18 11.09
CA GLY A 176 -13.92 6.20 11.83
C GLY A 176 -14.47 4.81 12.11
N GLN A 177 -13.60 3.82 12.33
CA GLN A 177 -13.96 2.43 12.62
C GLN A 177 -13.40 1.99 13.99
N ASP A 178 -13.99 0.95 14.58
CA ASP A 178 -13.47 0.28 15.78
C ASP A 178 -13.19 -1.20 15.47
N PHE A 179 -12.04 -1.71 15.90
CA PHE A 179 -11.72 -3.13 15.79
C PHE A 179 -12.69 -4.04 16.56
N LYS A 180 -13.40 -3.53 17.57
CA LYS A 180 -14.41 -4.30 18.30
C LYS A 180 -15.55 -4.80 17.40
N ASP A 181 -15.88 -4.06 16.35
CA ASP A 181 -16.91 -4.46 15.37
C ASP A 181 -16.41 -5.50 14.36
N PHE A 182 -15.08 -5.71 14.30
CA PHE A 182 -14.41 -6.55 13.31
C PHE A 182 -13.37 -7.48 13.96
N PRO A 183 -13.79 -8.43 14.81
CA PRO A 183 -12.86 -9.23 15.63
C PRO A 183 -11.90 -10.10 14.82
N HIS A 184 -12.31 -10.65 13.67
CA HIS A 184 -11.44 -11.46 12.83
C HIS A 184 -10.40 -10.61 12.10
N LEU A 185 -10.79 -9.41 11.68
CA LEU A 185 -9.89 -8.40 11.12
C LEU A 185 -8.88 -7.94 12.16
N ALA A 186 -9.32 -7.64 13.39
CA ALA A 186 -8.46 -7.24 14.49
C ALA A 186 -7.39 -8.30 14.79
N ARG A 187 -7.80 -9.58 14.87
CA ARG A 187 -6.88 -10.71 15.06
C ARG A 187 -5.87 -10.84 13.92
N TRP A 188 -6.33 -10.78 12.68
CA TRP A 188 -5.45 -10.85 11.49
C TRP A 188 -4.45 -9.68 11.47
N HIS A 189 -4.91 -8.47 11.76
CA HIS A 189 -4.07 -7.28 11.80
C HIS A 189 -3.00 -7.40 12.90
N ALA A 190 -3.38 -7.85 14.10
CA ALA A 190 -2.43 -8.10 15.18
C ALA A 190 -1.40 -9.18 14.82
N ALA A 191 -1.84 -10.26 14.17
CA ALA A 191 -0.96 -11.35 13.72
C ALA A 191 0.09 -10.85 12.72
N ILE A 192 -0.31 -10.04 11.72
CA ILE A 192 0.65 -9.45 10.77
C ILE A 192 1.58 -8.46 11.47
N ARG A 193 1.05 -7.57 12.32
CA ARG A 193 1.86 -6.60 13.08
C ARG A 193 2.96 -7.27 13.91
N ALA A 194 2.69 -8.46 14.44
CA ALA A 194 3.65 -9.21 15.25
C ALA A 194 4.81 -9.82 14.43
N ARG A 195 4.68 -9.93 13.10
CA ARG A 195 5.69 -10.58 12.24
C ARG A 195 7.00 -9.79 12.28
N PRO A 196 8.16 -10.47 12.42
CA PRO A 196 9.46 -9.79 12.46
C PRO A 196 9.75 -8.94 11.20
N ALA A 197 9.34 -9.41 10.03
CA ALA A 197 9.51 -8.65 8.78
C ALA A 197 8.64 -7.40 8.74
N THR A 198 7.41 -7.46 9.27
CA THR A 198 6.56 -6.28 9.43
C THR A 198 7.20 -5.25 10.35
N LYS A 199 7.79 -5.66 11.47
CA LYS A 199 8.53 -4.74 12.35
C LYS A 199 9.68 -4.06 11.60
N ARG A 200 10.54 -4.82 10.91
CA ARG A 200 11.65 -4.27 10.11
C ARG A 200 11.16 -3.30 9.03
N ALA A 201 10.09 -3.65 8.30
CA ALA A 201 9.52 -2.80 7.26
C ALA A 201 9.03 -1.46 7.80
N TYR A 202 8.43 -1.43 8.99
CA TYR A 202 7.99 -0.20 9.64
C TYR A 202 9.14 0.57 10.32
N ASP A 203 10.22 -0.11 10.75
CA ASP A 203 11.41 0.57 11.26
C ASP A 203 12.12 1.41 10.19
N ARG A 204 12.01 1.04 8.91
CA ARG A 204 12.52 1.85 7.77
C ARG A 204 11.94 3.26 7.71
N VAL A 205 10.79 3.51 8.33
CA VAL A 205 10.21 4.85 8.43
C VAL A 205 11.20 5.83 9.07
N LYS A 206 11.97 5.39 10.06
CA LYS A 206 12.93 6.22 10.78
C LYS A 206 14.09 6.68 9.89
N GLU A 207 14.44 5.90 8.87
CA GLU A 207 15.49 6.22 7.90
C GLU A 207 15.02 7.25 6.87
N ILE A 208 13.72 7.26 6.54
CA ILE A 208 13.15 8.04 5.42
C ILE A 208 12.41 9.30 5.88
N ASN A 209 11.68 9.19 6.98
CA ASN A 209 10.84 10.26 7.53
C ASN A 209 10.91 10.22 9.07
N PRO A 210 12.05 10.61 9.67
CA PRO A 210 12.30 10.48 11.11
C PRO A 210 11.37 11.33 11.97
N VAL A 211 10.78 12.38 11.41
CA VAL A 211 9.82 13.26 12.10
C VAL A 211 8.56 13.37 11.23
N PRO A 212 7.67 12.36 11.25
CA PRO A 212 6.44 12.41 10.49
C PRO A 212 5.57 13.55 11.01
N ARG A 213 5.29 14.54 10.16
CA ARG A 213 4.40 15.64 10.54
C ARG A 213 2.95 15.17 10.51
N THR A 214 2.19 15.59 11.51
CA THR A 214 0.76 15.34 11.63
C THR A 214 -0.09 16.43 10.96
N VAL A 215 0.49 17.60 10.75
CA VAL A 215 -0.15 18.75 10.08
C VAL A 215 0.49 18.95 8.71
N ILE A 216 -0.36 19.09 7.69
CA ILE A 216 0.02 19.36 6.31
C ILE A 216 -0.23 20.85 6.04
N SER A 217 0.79 21.56 5.55
CA SER A 217 0.70 22.96 5.12
C SER A 217 -0.15 23.12 3.85
N ASP A 218 -0.54 24.36 3.53
CA ASP A 218 -1.34 24.65 2.34
C ASP A 218 -0.58 24.34 1.04
N GLU A 219 0.72 24.61 0.99
CA GLU A 219 1.60 24.26 -0.12
C GLU A 219 1.68 22.74 -0.33
N GLU A 220 1.87 21.98 0.75
CA GLU A 220 1.89 20.51 0.70
C GLU A 220 0.51 19.96 0.27
N ARG A 221 -0.59 20.55 0.74
CA ARG A 221 -1.95 20.17 0.34
C ARG A 221 -2.14 20.36 -1.17
N LYS A 222 -1.67 21.49 -1.72
CA LYS A 222 -1.73 21.78 -3.16
C LYS A 222 -0.97 20.72 -3.98
N LEU A 223 0.25 20.36 -3.54
CA LEU A 223 1.05 19.33 -4.20
C LEU A 223 0.42 17.94 -4.16
N LEU A 224 -0.28 17.59 -3.07
CA LEU A 224 -0.88 16.27 -2.87
C LEU A 224 -2.26 16.11 -3.53
N PHE A 225 -3.09 17.16 -3.51
CA PHE A 225 -4.53 17.04 -3.81
C PHE A 225 -5.06 17.98 -4.90
N SER A 226 -4.29 18.97 -5.36
CA SER A 226 -4.69 19.90 -6.42
C SER A 226 -4.01 19.57 -7.75
N GLN A 227 -3.86 18.28 -8.05
CA GLN A 227 -3.28 17.78 -9.29
C GLN A 227 -4.36 17.64 -10.37
N ASP A 228 -4.02 17.98 -11.61
CA ASP A 228 -4.88 17.79 -12.77
C ASP A 228 -4.09 17.22 -13.96
N LYS A 229 -4.67 17.21 -15.16
CA LYS A 229 -4.01 16.70 -16.37
C LYS A 229 -2.64 17.33 -16.67
N SER A 230 -2.36 18.54 -16.17
CA SER A 230 -1.10 19.25 -16.41
C SER A 230 0.12 18.66 -15.69
N VAL A 231 -0.08 17.83 -14.66
CA VAL A 231 1.03 17.16 -13.96
C VAL A 231 1.46 15.85 -14.61
N VAL A 232 0.71 15.37 -15.61
CA VAL A 232 1.08 14.20 -16.41
C VAL A 232 1.99 14.69 -17.55
N ARG A 233 3.22 14.20 -17.58
CA ARG A 233 4.26 14.58 -18.55
C ARG A 233 4.82 13.36 -19.25
#